data_AF-A0A8B7Y666-F1
#
_entry.id   AF-A0A8B7Y666-F1
#
_cell.length_a   1.000
_cell.length_b   1.000
_cell.length_c   1.000
_cell.angle_alpha   90.00
_cell.angle_beta   90.00
_cell.angle_gamma   90.00
#
_symmetry.space_group_name_H-M   'P 1'
#
loop_
_entity.id
_entity.type
_entity.pdbx_description
1 polymer ?
#
loop_
_entity_poly.entity_id
_entity_poly.type
_entity_poly.pdbx_seq_one_letter_code
_entity_poly.pdbx_strand_id
1 'polypeptide(L)'
;MTIALALNASIDDLQRLQPPRRLEDFRYSDAEMARVILKSADNIKFIGLQGPVLIENGQQNSDIVEIVQAQGEELTTVMIYKTDSQALETSGVSRIIWKGDHIPVDGITTRKVILPVSLTTQAVLISLALVGVVIALAFLFLNIRYKHRR
;
A
#
# COMPACT_ATOMS: atom_id res chain seq x y z
N MET A 1 34.48 3.42 11.52
CA MET A 1 34.04 4.74 12.02
C MET A 1 33.15 4.60 13.26
N THR A 2 32.11 3.76 13.20
CA THR A 2 31.18 3.49 14.32
C THR A 2 31.85 3.17 15.66
N ILE A 3 32.77 2.20 15.68
CA ILE A 3 33.45 1.79 16.93
C ILE A 3 34.25 2.95 17.54
N ALA A 4 34.94 3.74 16.71
CA ALA A 4 35.71 4.88 17.19
C ALA A 4 34.80 5.96 17.81
N LEU A 5 33.65 6.24 17.19
CA LEU A 5 32.63 7.16 17.74
C LEU A 5 32.07 6.64 19.07
N ALA A 6 31.75 5.35 19.15
CA ALA A 6 31.24 4.70 20.37
C ALA A 6 32.22 4.83 21.53
N LEU A 7 33.48 4.47 21.28
CA LEU A 7 34.53 4.53 22.29
C LEU A 7 34.79 5.98 22.71
N ASN A 8 34.87 6.91 21.77
CA ASN A 8 35.06 8.33 22.09
C ASN A 8 33.91 8.89 22.94
N ALA A 9 32.66 8.58 22.61
CA ALA A 9 31.49 9.01 23.38
C ALA A 9 31.45 8.38 24.79
N SER A 10 32.06 7.21 25.00
CA SER A 10 32.09 6.54 26.30
C SER A 10 33.11 7.15 27.28
N ILE A 11 34.11 7.89 26.81
CA ILE A 11 35.22 8.39 27.65
C ILE A 11 34.70 9.24 28.81
N ASP A 12 33.80 10.19 28.53
CA ASP A 12 33.26 11.09 29.56
C ASP A 12 32.46 10.34 30.63
N ASP A 13 31.69 9.32 30.24
CA ASP A 13 30.91 8.50 31.17
C ASP A 13 31.80 7.56 31.99
N LEU A 14 32.91 7.05 31.41
CA LEU A 14 33.89 6.24 32.12
C LEU A 14 34.66 7.03 33.18
N GLN A 15 34.93 8.31 32.94
CA GLN A 15 35.59 9.19 33.91
C GLN A 15 34.69 9.52 35.12
N ARG A 16 33.37 9.41 34.96
CA ARG A 16 32.39 9.63 36.04
C ARG A 16 32.20 8.42 36.96
N LEU A 17 32.73 7.25 36.60
CA LEU A 17 32.70 6.05 37.45
C LEU A 17 33.56 6.26 38.71
N GLN A 18 33.30 5.44 39.73
CA GLN A 18 34.07 5.44 40.98
C GLN A 18 34.65 4.03 41.23
N PRO A 19 35.97 3.83 41.07
CA PRO A 19 36.97 4.79 40.63
C PRO A 19 36.84 5.16 39.13
N PRO A 20 37.34 6.34 38.70
CA PRO A 20 37.38 6.71 37.29
C PRO A 20 38.17 5.69 36.47
N ARG A 21 37.73 5.41 35.24
CA ARG A 21 38.39 4.44 34.34
C ARG A 21 38.75 5.07 33.01
N ARG A 22 39.85 4.60 32.42
CA ARG A 22 40.28 4.95 31.06
C ARG A 22 40.03 3.75 30.14
N LEU A 23 39.98 3.97 28.83
CA LEU A 23 39.73 2.90 27.87
C LEU A 23 40.79 1.80 27.93
N GLU A 24 42.04 2.14 28.22
CA GLU A 24 43.13 1.17 28.40
C GLU A 24 43.02 0.30 29.66
N ASP A 25 42.18 0.68 30.64
CA ASP A 25 42.01 -0.08 31.89
C ASP A 25 41.03 -1.27 31.72
N PHE A 26 40.61 -1.55 30.48
CA PHE A 26 39.60 -2.56 30.18
C PHE A 26 39.99 -3.97 30.64
N ARG A 27 39.05 -4.63 31.31
CA ARG A 27 39.13 -6.05 31.70
C ARG A 27 37.86 -6.76 31.31
N TYR A 28 37.97 -8.01 30.83
CA TYR A 28 36.79 -8.83 30.49
C TYR A 28 35.86 -9.10 31.66
N SER A 29 36.36 -9.04 32.91
CA SER A 29 35.54 -9.21 34.12
C SER A 29 34.82 -7.94 34.55
N ASP A 30 35.07 -6.80 33.89
CA ASP A 30 34.52 -5.50 34.27
C ASP A 30 33.18 -5.22 33.56
N ALA A 31 32.10 -5.73 34.18
CA ALA A 31 30.75 -5.55 33.66
C ALA A 31 30.28 -4.09 33.64
N GLU A 32 30.79 -3.24 34.54
CA GLU A 32 30.39 -1.83 34.58
C GLU A 32 30.97 -1.05 33.41
N MET A 33 32.25 -1.27 33.11
CA MET A 33 32.89 -0.65 31.94
C MET A 33 32.23 -1.12 30.64
N ALA A 34 31.94 -2.43 30.55
CA ALA A 34 31.21 -2.99 29.42
C ALA A 34 29.83 -2.34 29.25
N ARG A 35 29.10 -2.12 30.35
CA ARG A 35 27.77 -1.49 30.31
C ARG A 35 27.82 -0.04 29.82
N VAL A 36 28.82 0.74 30.24
CA VAL A 36 28.99 2.13 29.78
C VAL A 36 29.30 2.16 28.29
N ILE A 37 30.25 1.34 27.83
CA ILE A 37 30.62 1.28 26.41
C ILE A 37 29.42 0.82 25.57
N LEU A 38 28.67 -0.19 26.02
CA LEU A 38 27.49 -0.67 25.34
C LEU A 38 26.40 0.42 25.24
N LYS A 39 26.16 1.15 26.33
CA LYS A 39 25.22 2.28 26.34
C LYS A 39 25.63 3.37 25.34
N SER A 40 26.91 3.70 25.25
CA SER A 40 27.41 4.68 24.28
C SER A 40 27.36 4.16 22.84
N ALA A 41 27.51 2.85 22.65
CA ALA A 41 27.35 2.20 21.34
C ALA A 41 25.89 2.15 20.85
N ASP A 42 24.95 2.11 21.79
CA ASP A 42 23.51 1.97 21.53
C ASP A 42 22.81 3.27 21.11
N ASN A 43 23.54 4.38 21.08
CA ASN A 43 23.00 5.69 20.71
C ASN A 43 24.02 6.46 19.86
N ILE A 44 24.23 6.00 18.63
CA ILE A 44 25.15 6.62 17.68
C ILE A 44 24.42 7.00 16.40
N LYS A 45 24.56 8.27 16.00
CA LYS A 45 24.09 8.80 14.73
C LYS A 45 25.23 9.50 13.99
N PHE A 46 25.52 9.08 12.76
CA PHE A 46 26.51 9.75 11.90
C PHE A 46 26.22 9.52 10.42
N ILE A 47 26.86 10.29 9.54
CA ILE A 47 26.79 10.10 8.09
C ILE A 47 27.99 9.26 7.64
N GLY A 48 27.74 8.05 7.15
CA GLY A 48 28.74 7.15 6.57
C GLY A 48 28.80 7.25 5.05
N LEU A 49 29.65 6.40 4.44
CA LEU A 49 29.86 6.38 2.99
C LEU A 49 28.59 6.05 2.19
N GLN A 50 27.74 5.18 2.75
CA GLN A 50 26.49 4.74 2.12
C GLN A 50 25.27 5.55 2.59
N GLY A 51 25.46 6.56 3.45
CA GLY A 51 24.37 7.38 3.97
C GLY A 51 24.32 7.47 5.51
N PRO A 52 23.23 8.02 6.07
CA PRO A 52 23.03 8.11 7.51
C PRO A 52 22.98 6.72 8.15
N VAL A 53 23.70 6.57 9.26
CA VAL A 53 23.72 5.36 10.08
C VAL A 53 23.21 5.72 11.47
N LEU A 54 22.15 5.05 11.89
CA LEU A 54 21.60 5.13 13.24
C LEU A 54 21.75 3.75 13.89
N ILE A 55 22.33 3.70 15.09
CA ILE A 55 22.31 2.50 15.92
C ILE A 55 21.45 2.81 17.13
N GLU A 56 20.39 2.03 17.29
CA GLU A 56 19.44 2.12 18.39
C GLU A 56 18.99 0.70 18.78
N ASN A 57 18.96 0.41 20.08
CA ASN A 57 18.60 -0.90 20.62
C ASN A 57 19.39 -2.08 20.02
N GLY A 58 20.68 -1.89 19.76
CA GLY A 58 21.60 -2.87 19.19
C GLY A 58 21.38 -3.16 17.71
N GLN A 59 20.50 -2.42 17.04
CA GLN A 59 20.21 -2.59 15.63
C GLN A 59 20.68 -1.38 14.84
N GLN A 60 21.36 -1.65 13.72
CA GLN A 60 21.67 -0.62 12.74
C GLN A 60 20.43 -0.38 11.89
N ASN A 61 19.80 0.78 12.08
CA ASN A 61 18.70 1.24 11.26
C ASN A 61 19.22 2.18 10.18
N SER A 62 18.71 2.01 8.97
CA SER A 62 18.84 3.00 7.91
C SER A 62 17.68 3.98 8.03
N ASP A 63 17.98 5.28 8.00
CA ASP A 63 16.95 6.31 7.95
C ASP A 63 16.22 6.31 6.58
N ILE A 64 16.72 5.54 5.60
CA ILE A 64 16.23 5.49 4.23
C ILE A 64 15.84 4.06 3.85
N VAL A 65 14.64 3.90 3.28
CA VAL A 65 14.13 2.66 2.71
C VAL A 65 13.85 2.88 1.23
N GLU A 66 14.51 2.12 0.36
CA GLU A 66 14.28 2.16 -1.08
C GLU A 66 13.23 1.14 -1.49
N ILE A 67 12.23 1.59 -2.26
CA ILE A 67 11.20 0.74 -2.85
C ILE A 67 11.53 0.59 -4.32
N VAL A 68 11.76 -0.65 -4.74
CA VAL A 68 12.11 -1.02 -6.10
C VAL A 68 10.96 -1.71 -6.80
N GLN A 69 10.84 -1.49 -8.10
CA GLN A 69 9.90 -2.18 -8.96
C GLN A 69 10.65 -2.85 -10.10
N ALA A 70 10.31 -4.11 -10.40
CA ALA A 70 10.73 -4.76 -11.64
C ALA A 70 9.94 -4.19 -12.81
N GLN A 71 10.64 -3.53 -13.75
CA GLN A 71 10.06 -2.93 -14.95
C GLN A 71 10.69 -3.58 -16.18
N GLY A 72 10.07 -4.65 -16.68
CA GLY A 72 10.69 -5.50 -17.70
C GLY A 72 11.79 -6.36 -17.10
N GLU A 73 13.01 -6.26 -17.62
CA GLU A 73 14.18 -7.00 -17.14
C GLU A 73 15.00 -6.23 -16.09
N GLU A 74 14.70 -4.96 -15.86
CA GLU A 74 15.45 -4.10 -14.93
C GLU A 74 14.71 -3.91 -13.59
N LEU A 75 15.48 -3.86 -12.50
CA LEU A 75 15.00 -3.42 -11.20
C LEU A 75 15.28 -1.92 -11.06
N THR A 76 14.23 -1.13 -10.86
CA THR A 76 14.35 0.33 -10.79
C THR A 76 13.75 0.84 -9.49
N THR A 77 14.45 1.73 -8.80
CA THR A 77 13.92 2.43 -7.62
C THR A 77 12.80 3.36 -8.07
N VAL A 78 11.63 3.22 -7.44
CA VAL A 78 10.43 4.00 -7.76
C VAL A 78 10.00 4.93 -6.65
N MET A 79 10.50 4.72 -5.43
CA MET A 79 10.15 5.52 -4.27
C MET A 79 11.20 5.36 -3.17
N ILE A 80 11.44 6.43 -2.45
CA ILE A 80 12.34 6.44 -1.29
C ILE A 80 11.51 6.88 -0.08
N TYR A 81 11.51 6.07 0.97
CA TYR A 81 10.88 6.42 2.23
C TYR A 81 11.95 6.84 3.24
N LYS A 82 11.79 8.04 3.79
CA LYS A 82 12.64 8.55 4.86
C LYS A 82 11.95 8.33 6.21
N THR A 83 12.50 7.44 7.02
CA THR A 83 11.94 7.03 8.32
C THR A 83 11.97 8.16 9.34
N ASP A 84 12.97 9.05 9.25
CA ASP A 84 13.17 10.17 10.19
C ASP A 84 12.07 11.24 10.10
N SER A 85 11.66 11.55 8.88
CA SER A 85 10.69 12.60 8.50
C SER A 85 9.33 12.02 8.13
N GLN A 86 9.23 10.69 8.10
CA GLN A 86 8.04 9.95 7.65
C GLN A 86 7.56 10.41 6.26
N ALA A 87 8.51 10.80 5.40
CA ALA A 87 8.23 11.38 4.10
C ALA A 87 8.51 10.38 2.98
N LEU A 88 7.62 10.35 1.99
CA LEU A 88 7.81 9.62 0.74
C LEU A 88 8.35 10.58 -0.31
N GLU A 89 9.54 10.29 -0.81
CA GLU A 89 10.19 11.03 -1.88
C GLU A 89 10.12 10.23 -3.18
N THR A 90 9.54 10.86 -4.20
CA THR A 90 9.50 10.34 -5.57
C THR A 90 10.29 11.23 -6.54
N SER A 91 11.00 12.25 -6.02
CA SER A 91 11.82 13.14 -6.83
C SER A 91 13.13 12.45 -7.23
N GLY A 92 13.40 12.34 -8.53
CA GLY A 92 14.64 11.75 -9.06
C GLY A 92 14.65 10.22 -9.16
N VAL A 93 13.51 9.57 -8.88
CA VAL A 93 13.30 8.13 -9.09
C VAL A 93 12.34 7.88 -10.24
N SER A 94 12.31 6.64 -10.74
CA SER A 94 11.43 6.27 -11.85
C SER A 94 9.97 6.21 -11.41
N ARG A 95 9.06 6.42 -12.35
CA ARG A 95 7.61 6.28 -12.06
C ARG A 95 7.24 4.82 -11.91
N ILE A 96 6.27 4.55 -11.05
CA ILE A 96 5.65 3.22 -10.94
C ILE A 96 4.89 2.91 -12.23
N ILE A 97 5.14 1.75 -12.82
CA ILE A 97 4.46 1.29 -14.04
C ILE A 97 3.53 0.14 -13.69
N TRP A 98 2.23 0.32 -13.90
CA TRP A 98 1.24 -0.76 -13.77
C TRP A 98 0.95 -1.40 -15.12
N LYS A 99 0.49 -2.65 -15.10
CA LYS A 99 0.04 -3.32 -16.32
C LYS A 99 -1.35 -2.77 -16.70
N GLY A 100 -1.41 -2.07 -17.83
CA GLY A 100 -2.62 -1.40 -18.31
C GLY A 100 -2.62 0.10 -17.98
N ASP A 101 -3.75 0.76 -18.21
CA ASP A 101 -3.88 2.23 -18.07
C ASP A 101 -4.43 2.68 -16.71
N HIS A 102 -4.50 1.76 -15.73
CA HIS A 102 -5.06 2.06 -14.42
C HIS A 102 -4.28 1.37 -13.30
N ILE A 103 -4.31 2.01 -12.12
CA ILE A 103 -3.83 1.40 -10.88
C ILE A 103 -4.82 0.32 -10.48
N PRO A 104 -4.37 -0.92 -10.20
CA PRO A 104 -5.25 -1.98 -9.72
C PRO A 104 -5.96 -1.53 -8.43
N VAL A 105 -7.27 -1.72 -8.39
CA VAL A 105 -8.06 -1.54 -7.19
C VAL A 105 -8.13 -2.85 -6.42
N ASP A 106 -8.25 -2.76 -5.11
CA ASP A 106 -8.54 -3.93 -4.28
C ASP A 106 -9.99 -4.38 -4.48
N GLY A 107 -10.21 -5.69 -4.50
CA GLY A 107 -11.54 -6.31 -4.61
C GLY A 107 -12.24 -6.20 -5.98
N ILE A 108 -13.53 -6.55 -6.00
CA ILE A 108 -14.35 -6.63 -7.21
C ILE A 108 -15.27 -5.41 -7.30
N THR A 109 -15.18 -4.68 -8.41
CA THR A 109 -16.10 -3.57 -8.71
C THR A 109 -17.43 -4.12 -9.25
N THR A 110 -18.48 -4.11 -8.43
CA THR A 110 -19.82 -4.53 -8.87
C THR A 110 -20.60 -3.36 -9.46
N ARG A 111 -21.09 -3.50 -10.69
CA ARG A 111 -22.00 -2.53 -11.32
C ARG A 111 -23.37 -3.16 -11.54
N LYS A 112 -24.41 -2.59 -10.92
CA LYS A 112 -25.80 -2.96 -11.22
C LYS A 112 -26.16 -2.42 -12.60
N VAL A 113 -26.57 -3.31 -13.50
CA VAL A 113 -27.06 -2.96 -14.84
C VAL A 113 -28.54 -3.29 -14.94
N ILE A 114 -29.33 -2.36 -15.47
CA ILE A 114 -30.72 -2.61 -15.83
C ILE A 114 -30.69 -3.25 -17.22
N LEU A 115 -31.28 -4.43 -17.36
CA LEU A 115 -31.42 -5.12 -18.65
C LEU A 115 -32.80 -4.77 -19.23
N PRO A 116 -32.91 -3.79 -20.14
CA PRO A 116 -34.18 -3.46 -20.75
C PRO A 116 -34.65 -4.60 -21.68
N VAL A 117 -35.97 -4.75 -21.80
CA VAL A 117 -36.56 -5.64 -22.80
C VAL A 117 -36.31 -5.06 -24.19
N SER A 118 -36.02 -5.92 -25.17
CA SER A 118 -35.85 -5.51 -26.56
C SER A 118 -37.11 -4.85 -27.11
N LEU A 119 -36.93 -3.72 -27.80
CA LEU A 119 -38.00 -3.02 -28.51
C LEU A 119 -38.71 -3.93 -29.52
N THR A 120 -37.98 -4.86 -30.16
CA THR A 120 -38.55 -5.81 -31.10
C THR A 120 -39.54 -6.76 -30.41
N THR A 121 -39.16 -7.31 -29.25
CA THR A 121 -40.04 -8.19 -28.46
C THR A 121 -41.27 -7.44 -27.98
N GLN A 122 -41.10 -6.20 -27.52
CA GLN A 122 -42.19 -5.35 -27.10
C GLN A 122 -43.17 -5.06 -28.25
N ALA A 123 -42.66 -4.72 -29.44
CA ALA A 123 -43.48 -4.43 -30.61
C ALA A 123 -44.30 -5.65 -31.08
N VAL A 124 -43.70 -6.85 -31.07
CA VAL A 124 -44.38 -8.10 -31.43
C VAL A 124 -45.49 -8.45 -30.44
N LEU A 125 -45.25 -8.30 -29.14
CA LEU A 125 -46.28 -8.57 -28.13
C LEU A 125 -47.44 -7.58 -28.22
N ILE A 126 -47.16 -6.29 -28.46
CA ILE A 126 -48.20 -5.27 -28.63
C ILE A 126 -49.03 -5.52 -29.88
N SER A 127 -48.41 -5.86 -31.01
CA SER A 127 -49.15 -6.12 -32.26
C SER A 127 -50.05 -7.35 -32.12
N LEU A 128 -49.55 -8.42 -31.50
CA LEU A 128 -50.33 -9.63 -31.24
C LEU A 128 -51.52 -9.37 -30.29
N ALA A 129 -51.30 -8.57 -29.24
CA ALA A 129 -52.36 -8.16 -28.33
C ALA A 129 -53.45 -7.36 -29.05
N LEU A 130 -53.07 -6.45 -29.96
CA LEU A 130 -54.01 -5.64 -30.74
C LEU A 130 -54.90 -6.50 -31.64
N VAL A 131 -54.30 -7.52 -32.29
CA VAL A 131 -55.06 -8.49 -33.10
C VAL A 131 -56.08 -9.24 -32.24
N GLY A 132 -55.69 -9.69 -31.04
CA GLY A 132 -56.59 -10.35 -30.10
C GLY A 132 -57.78 -9.48 -29.69
N VAL A 133 -57.54 -8.19 -29.43
CA VAL A 133 -58.61 -7.22 -29.10
C VAL A 133 -59.60 -7.08 -30.26
N VAL A 134 -59.12 -6.98 -31.51
CA VAL A 134 -59.99 -6.88 -32.70
C VAL A 134 -60.87 -8.12 -32.85
N ILE A 135 -60.29 -9.32 -32.69
CA ILE A 135 -61.03 -10.58 -32.77
C ILE A 135 -62.09 -10.66 -31.66
N ALA A 136 -61.75 -10.28 -30.43
CA ALA A 136 -62.68 -10.28 -29.31
C ALA A 136 -63.85 -9.32 -29.54
N LEU A 137 -63.59 -8.13 -30.09
CA LEU A 137 -64.63 -7.16 -30.45
C LEU A 137 -65.53 -7.67 -31.58
N ALA A 138 -64.97 -8.35 -32.58
CA ALA A 138 -65.75 -8.96 -33.65
C ALA A 138 -66.68 -10.05 -33.10
N PHE A 139 -66.17 -10.94 -32.23
CA PHE A 139 -67.02 -11.93 -31.57
C PHE A 139 -68.08 -11.30 -30.68
N LEU A 140 -67.75 -10.24 -29.94
CA LEU A 140 -68.71 -9.51 -29.13
C LEU A 140 -69.83 -8.90 -30.01
N PHE A 141 -69.47 -8.28 -31.12
CA PHE A 141 -70.42 -7.72 -32.08
C PHE A 141 -71.34 -8.80 -32.66
N LEU A 142 -70.78 -9.94 -33.09
CA LEU A 142 -71.56 -11.07 -33.60
C LEU A 142 -72.50 -11.64 -32.52
N ASN A 143 -72.00 -11.82 -31.31
CA ASN A 143 -72.77 -12.30 -30.17
C ASN A 143 -74.00 -11.41 -29.92
N ILE A 144 -73.80 -10.09 -29.90
CA ILE A 144 -74.90 -9.12 -29.73
C ILE A 144 -75.87 -9.16 -30.93
N ARG A 145 -75.36 -9.16 -32.16
CA ARG A 145 -76.19 -9.09 -33.37
C ARG A 145 -77.06 -10.32 -33.59
N TYR A 146 -76.54 -11.50 -33.27
CA TYR A 146 -77.20 -12.79 -33.49
C TYR A 146 -77.84 -13.40 -32.24
N LYS A 147 -77.85 -12.67 -31.11
CA LYS A 147 -78.43 -13.10 -29.82
C LYS A 147 -79.85 -13.68 -29.90
N HIS A 148 -80.65 -13.26 -30.88
CA HIS A 148 -82.06 -13.64 -31.03
C HIS A 148 -82.35 -14.61 -32.17
N ARG A 149 -81.33 -15.07 -32.91
CA ARG A 149 -81.48 -16.20 -33.84
C ARG A 149 -81.09 -17.47 -33.08
N ARG A 150 -82.08 -18.14 -32.49
CA ARG A 150 -81.94 -19.49 -31.93
C ARG A 150 -81.83 -20.51 -33.05
#